data_AF-A0AAV5ZUR9-F1
#
_entry.id   AF-A0AAV5ZUR9-F1
#
_cell.length_a   1.000
_cell.length_b   1.000
_cell.length_c   1.000
_cell.angle_alpha   90.00
_cell.angle_beta   90.00
_cell.angle_gamma   90.00
#
_symmetry.space_group_name_H-M   'P 1'
#
loop_
_entity.id
_entity.type
_entity.pdbx_description
1 polymer ?
#
loop_
_entity_poly.entity_id
_entity_poly.type
_entity_poly.pdbx_seq_one_letter_code
_entity_poly.pdbx_strand_id
1 'polypeptide(L)'
;MMNTLTCRLDALEGAQTLRYQELRRAMNSVGKIRELPDGYALRFPSDPTLFVKLAEWITLERLCCSFLAFGLDWSERDGVLLKLTGGQGVKTFLATQLGQNA
;
A
#
# COMPACT_ATOMS: atom_id res chain seq x y z
N MET A 1 21.49 -11.21 0.00
CA MET A 1 21.09 -10.01 0.77
C MET A 1 19.84 -10.37 1.55
N MET A 2 19.84 -10.22 2.88
CA MET A 2 18.66 -10.46 3.70
C MET A 2 17.73 -9.24 3.57
N ASN A 3 16.63 -9.39 2.84
CA ASN A 3 15.58 -8.37 2.82
C ASN A 3 14.76 -8.51 4.11
N THR A 4 14.96 -7.58 5.05
CA THR A 4 14.09 -7.49 6.23
C THR A 4 12.72 -6.98 5.79
N LEU A 5 11.70 -7.85 5.82
CA LEU A 5 10.32 -7.50 5.51
C LEU A 5 9.65 -6.90 6.75
N THR A 6 9.92 -5.62 7.01
CA THR A 6 9.36 -4.87 8.15
C THR A 6 9.18 -3.42 7.74
N CYS A 7 8.02 -2.83 8.07
CA CYS A 7 7.84 -1.38 7.91
C CYS A 7 8.70 -0.66 8.95
N ARG A 8 9.69 0.08 8.46
CA ARG A 8 10.53 0.98 9.26
C ARG A 8 9.88 2.35 9.40
N LEU A 9 8.90 2.47 10.30
CA LEU A 9 8.18 3.74 10.51
C LEU A 9 9.11 4.85 11.04
N ASP A 10 10.21 4.47 11.68
CA ASP A 10 11.32 5.33 12.10
C ASP A 10 12.08 5.97 10.93
N ALA A 11 11.86 5.52 9.69
CA ALA A 11 12.38 6.18 8.49
C ALA A 11 11.62 7.47 8.11
N LEU A 12 10.52 7.80 8.82
CA LEU A 12 9.75 9.02 8.62
C LEU A 12 10.06 10.03 9.75
N GLU A 13 10.30 11.29 9.37
CA GLU A 13 10.68 12.34 10.30
C GLU A 13 9.60 13.42 10.46
N GLY A 14 9.34 13.83 11.71
CA GLY A 14 8.53 15.00 12.06
C GLY A 14 7.18 15.06 11.32
N ALA A 15 7.06 16.02 10.39
CA ALA A 15 5.85 16.24 9.61
C ALA A 15 5.47 15.05 8.70
N GLN A 16 6.45 14.24 8.26
CA GLN A 16 6.18 13.05 7.43
C GLN A 16 5.37 12.01 8.19
N THR A 17 5.66 11.81 9.47
CA THR A 17 4.95 10.83 10.31
C THR A 17 3.49 11.22 10.52
N LEU A 18 3.22 12.49 10.80
CA LEU A 18 1.85 12.99 10.93
C LEU A 18 1.10 12.86 9.61
N ARG A 19 1.73 13.28 8.50
CA ARG A 19 1.11 13.20 7.18
C ARG A 19 0.84 11.75 6.78
N TYR A 20 1.78 10.85 7.06
CA TYR A 20 1.62 9.42 6.82
C TYR A 20 0.41 8.85 7.57
N GLN A 21 0.23 9.19 8.84
CA GLN A 21 -0.90 8.74 9.64
C GLN A 21 -2.24 9.23 9.09
N GLU A 22 -2.30 10.47 8.60
CA GLU A 22 -3.50 11.00 7.93
C GLU A 22 -3.79 10.25 6.63
N LEU A 23 -2.78 10.09 5.78
CA LEU A 23 -2.91 9.42 4.48
C LEU A 23 -3.28 7.95 4.63
N ARG A 24 -2.77 7.26 5.67
CA ARG A 24 -3.10 5.87 5.95
C ARG A 24 -4.59 5.65 6.21
N ARG A 25 -5.33 6.69 6.63
CA ARG A 25 -6.80 6.62 6.76
C ARG A 25 -7.50 6.40 5.42
N ALA A 26 -6.87 6.75 4.30
CA ALA A 26 -7.37 6.44 2.96
C ALA A 26 -7.52 4.93 2.73
N MET A 27 -6.68 4.11 3.38
CA MET A 27 -6.76 2.65 3.32
C MET A 27 -8.06 2.10 3.92
N ASN A 28 -8.76 2.86 4.76
CA ASN A 28 -10.06 2.44 5.31
C ASN A 28 -11.17 2.43 4.25
N SER A 29 -10.96 3.08 3.10
CA SER A 29 -11.90 3.08 1.98
C SER A 29 -11.69 1.90 1.03
N VAL A 30 -10.85 0.91 1.38
CA VAL A 30 -10.69 -0.32 0.60
C VAL A 30 -12.04 -1.02 0.47
N GLY A 31 -12.49 -1.22 -0.77
CA GLY A 31 -13.72 -1.94 -1.07
C GLY A 31 -13.49 -3.43 -1.32
N LYS A 32 -12.40 -3.78 -2.03
CA LYS A 32 -12.07 -5.19 -2.33
C LYS A 32 -10.57 -5.41 -2.32
N ILE A 33 -10.15 -6.53 -1.73
CA ILE A 33 -8.78 -7.02 -1.79
C ILE A 33 -8.77 -8.24 -2.72
N ARG A 34 -7.81 -8.31 -3.64
CA ARG A 34 -7.60 -9.43 -4.55
C ARG A 34 -6.16 -9.90 -4.43
N GLU A 35 -5.96 -11.20 -4.26
CA GLU A 35 -4.64 -11.80 -4.33
C GLU A 35 -4.02 -11.72 -5.72
N LEU A 36 -2.71 -11.52 -5.75
CA LEU A 36 -1.84 -11.69 -6.91
C LEU A 36 -0.82 -12.81 -6.60
N PRO A 37 -0.07 -13.30 -7.61
CA PRO A 37 1.00 -14.28 -7.36
C PRO A 37 2.08 -13.76 -6.40
N ASP A 38 2.39 -12.46 -6.45
CA ASP A 38 3.51 -11.80 -5.77
C ASP A 38 3.06 -10.69 -4.80
N GLY A 39 1.76 -10.62 -4.47
CA GLY A 39 1.23 -9.58 -3.57
C GLY A 39 -0.29 -9.47 -3.62
N TYR A 40 -0.80 -8.24 -3.53
CA TYR A 40 -2.22 -7.93 -3.47
C TYR A 40 -2.58 -6.72 -4.33
N ALA A 41 -3.81 -6.71 -4.82
CA ALA A 41 -4.44 -5.55 -5.43
C ALA A 41 -5.63 -5.10 -4.58
N LEU A 42 -5.62 -3.84 -4.15
CA LEU A 42 -6.67 -3.19 -3.40
C LEU A 42 -7.47 -2.28 -4.33
N ARG A 43 -8.78 -2.49 -4.38
CA ARG A 43 -9.71 -1.65 -5.13
C ARG A 43 -10.39 -0.67 -4.19
N PHE A 44 -10.38 0.58 -4.60
CA PHE A 44 -11.00 1.70 -3.93
C PHE A 44 -12.13 2.30 -4.80
N PRO A 45 -13.02 3.12 -4.21
CA PRO A 45 -14.02 3.89 -4.94
C PRO A 45 -13.40 4.80 -6.03
N SER A 46 -14.24 5.21 -6.97
CA SER A 46 -13.88 6.24 -7.95
C SER A 46 -13.86 7.61 -7.27
N ASP A 47 -12.70 8.00 -6.74
CA ASP A 47 -12.51 9.31 -6.13
C ASP A 47 -11.13 9.86 -6.54
N PRO A 48 -11.08 10.93 -7.35
CA PRO A 48 -9.82 11.58 -7.74
C PRO A 48 -8.99 12.04 -6.53
N THR A 49 -9.64 12.47 -5.45
CA THR A 49 -8.97 12.89 -4.22
C THR A 49 -8.29 11.69 -3.55
N LEU A 50 -8.94 10.52 -3.59
CA LEU A 50 -8.38 9.28 -3.07
C LEU A 50 -7.18 8.83 -3.89
N PHE A 51 -7.22 8.96 -5.22
CA PHE A 51 -6.08 8.66 -6.08
C PHE A 51 -4.84 9.48 -5.68
N VAL A 52 -5.01 10.80 -5.51
CA VAL A 52 -3.91 11.71 -5.11
C VAL A 52 -3.38 11.34 -3.72
N LYS A 53 -4.26 11.07 -2.75
CA LYS A 53 -3.85 10.63 -1.40
C LYS A 53 -3.08 9.31 -1.42
N LEU A 54 -3.50 8.34 -2.23
CA LEU A 54 -2.80 7.06 -2.37
C LEU A 54 -1.43 7.24 -3.04
N ALA A 55 -1.34 8.11 -4.06
CA ALA A 55 -0.07 8.45 -4.68
C ALA A 55 0.89 9.09 -3.67
N GLU A 56 0.42 10.03 -2.85
CA GLU A 56 1.22 10.64 -1.79
C GLU A 56 1.64 9.62 -0.73
N TRP A 57 0.72 8.75 -0.30
CA TRP A 57 1.01 7.67 0.64
C TRP A 57 2.13 6.75 0.12
N ILE A 58 2.10 6.37 -1.16
CA ILE A 58 3.17 5.58 -1.80
C ILE A 58 4.54 6.26 -1.65
N THR A 59 4.61 7.60 -1.76
CA THR A 59 5.89 8.32 -1.64
C THR A 59 6.52 8.22 -0.26
N LEU A 60 5.71 8.06 0.79
CA LEU A 60 6.14 7.87 2.17
C LEU A 60 6.34 6.38 2.49
N GLU A 61 5.41 5.53 2.05
CA GLU A 61 5.46 4.08 2.26
C GLU A 61 6.71 3.47 1.65
N ARG A 62 7.18 3.93 0.48
CA ARG A 62 8.43 3.45 -0.13
C ARG A 62 9.68 3.72 0.72
N LEU A 63 9.62 4.71 1.64
CA LEU A 63 10.71 4.99 2.60
C LEU A 63 10.66 3.97 3.75
N CYS A 64 9.45 3.66 4.24
CA CYS A 64 9.22 2.64 5.30
C CYS A 64 9.47 1.21 4.81
N CYS A 65 8.99 0.91 3.61
CA CYS A 65 8.81 -0.41 3.02
C CYS A 65 9.49 -0.47 1.64
N SER A 66 10.79 -0.20 1.58
CA SER A 66 11.57 -0.16 0.34
C SER A 66 11.65 -1.51 -0.41
N PHE A 67 11.14 -2.58 0.18
CA PHE A 67 11.04 -3.91 -0.43
C PHE A 67 9.74 -4.10 -1.26
N LEU A 68 8.80 -3.16 -1.18
CA LEU A 68 7.55 -3.20 -1.94
C LEU A 68 7.71 -2.52 -3.31
N ALA A 69 7.08 -3.12 -4.31
CA ALA A 69 6.74 -2.48 -5.57
C ALA A 69 5.29 -1.98 -5.51
N PHE A 70 5.06 -0.79 -6.05
CA PHE A 70 3.77 -0.11 -6.01
C PHE A 70 3.27 0.12 -7.44
N GLY A 71 1.99 -0.14 -7.69
CA GLY A 71 1.28 0.28 -8.89
C GLY A 71 0.02 1.03 -8.51
N LEU A 72 -0.27 2.13 -9.19
CA LEU A 72 -1.49 2.91 -8.96
C LEU A 72 -2.12 3.24 -10.31
N ASP A 73 -3.27 2.65 -10.58
CA ASP A 73 -3.95 2.72 -11.87
C ASP A 73 -5.45 3.03 -11.67
N TRP A 74 -6.11 3.55 -12.71
CA TRP A 74 -7.57 3.51 -12.82
C TRP A 74 -7.98 2.17 -13.43
N SER A 75 -8.96 1.48 -12.83
CA SER A 75 -9.50 0.23 -13.36
C SER A 75 -10.57 0.50 -14.42
N GLU A 76 -10.75 -0.44 -15.36
CA GLU A 76 -11.91 -0.46 -16.25
C GLU A 76 -13.17 -0.54 -15.37
N ARG A 77 -14.02 0.50 -15.38
CA ARG A 77 -15.12 0.79 -14.42
C ARG A 77 -14.68 1.58 -13.16
N ASP A 78 -13.92 2.64 -13.41
CA ASP A 78 -13.71 3.86 -12.62
C ASP A 78 -13.14 3.76 -11.20
N GLY A 79 -12.90 2.57 -10.64
CA GLY A 79 -12.28 2.44 -9.32
C GLY A 79 -10.77 2.67 -9.35
N VAL A 80 -10.20 3.20 -8.27
CA VAL A 80 -8.74 3.28 -8.11
C VAL A 80 -8.19 1.91 -7.69
N LEU A 81 -7.12 1.46 -8.36
CA LEU A 81 -6.47 0.18 -8.09
C LEU A 81 -5.05 0.43 -7.58
N LEU A 82 -4.79 0.04 -6.33
CA LEU A 82 -3.45 0.01 -5.74
C LEU A 82 -2.93 -1.42 -5.77
N LYS A 83 -1.77 -1.64 -6.38
CA LYS A 83 -1.05 -2.92 -6.35
C LYS A 83 0.13 -2.79 -5.39
N LEU A 84 0.24 -3.74 -4.47
CA LEU A 84 1.35 -3.89 -3.55
C LEU A 84 1.96 -5.27 -3.82
N THR A 85 3.18 -5.31 -4.37
CA THR A 85 3.87 -6.56 -4.71
C THR A 85 5.33 -6.51 -4.27
N GLY A 86 6.06 -7.60 -4.47
CA GLY A 86 7.50 -7.61 -4.26
C GLY A 86 8.10 -9.01 -4.33
N GLY A 87 9.34 -9.12 -3.83
CA GLY A 87 10.09 -10.37 -3.86
C GLY A 87 9.58 -11.43 -2.89
N GLN A 88 10.41 -12.46 -2.68
CA GLN A 88 10.10 -13.57 -1.80
C GLN A 88 9.66 -13.11 -0.40
N GLY A 89 8.54 -13.67 0.09
CA GLY A 89 7.97 -13.38 1.41
C GLY A 89 7.07 -12.13 1.48
N VAL A 90 7.09 -11.26 0.46
CA VAL A 90 6.26 -10.04 0.46
C VAL A 90 4.77 -10.34 0.51
N LYS A 91 4.30 -11.33 -0.24
CA LYS A 91 2.88 -11.74 -0.20
C LYS A 91 2.46 -12.17 1.20
N THR A 92 3.26 -12.98 1.89
CA THR A 92 2.98 -13.42 3.27
C THR A 92 3.01 -12.24 4.24
N PHE A 93 3.99 -11.35 4.11
CA PHE A 93 4.05 -10.12 4.90
C PHE A 93 2.78 -9.26 4.71
N LEU A 94 2.37 -9.02 3.46
CA LEU A 94 1.17 -8.25 3.13
C LEU A 94 -0.10 -8.93 3.63
N ALA A 95 -0.19 -10.27 3.59
CA ALA A 95 -1.33 -11.01 4.12
C ALA A 95 -1.58 -10.68 5.60
N THR A 96 -0.52 -10.65 6.40
CA THR A 96 -0.59 -10.26 7.82
C THR A 96 -1.00 -8.80 7.99
N GLN A 97 -0.41 -7.89 7.20
CA GLN A 97 -0.72 -6.45 7.29
C GLN A 97 -2.16 -6.10 6.86
N LEU A 98 -2.70 -6.83 5.89
CA LEU A 98 -4.05 -6.64 5.34
C LEU A 98 -5.12 -7.49 6.02
N GLY A 99 -4.75 -8.26 7.06
CA GLY A 99 -5.66 -9.18 7.73
C GLY A 99 -6.24 -10.27 6.80
N GLN A 100 -5.51 -10.63 5.75
CA GLN A 100 -5.88 -11.69 4.79
C GLN A 100 -5.33 -13.06 5.21
N ASN A 101 -5.13 -13.26 6.51
CA ASN A 101 -4.75 -14.56 7.05
C ASN A 101 -5.95 -15.50 6.90
N ALA A 102 -5.86 -16.41 5.94
CA ALA A 102 -6.66 -17.63 5.90
C ALA A 102 -6.14 -18.62 6.96
#